data_AF-A0A2M7MVA2-F1
#
_entry.id   AF-A0A2M7MVA2-F1
#
_cell.length_a   1.000
_cell.length_b   1.000
_cell.length_c   1.000
_cell.angle_alpha   90.00
_cell.angle_beta   90.00
_cell.angle_gamma   90.00
#
_symmetry.space_group_name_H-M   'P 1'
#
loop_
_entity.id
_entity.type
_entity.pdbx_description
1 polymer ?
#
loop_
_entity_poly.entity_id
_entity_poly.type
_entity_poly.pdbx_seq_one_letter_code
_entity_poly.pdbx_strand_id
1 'polypeptide(L)'
;MTTENTIPDGYRQDAKGCLVPESMIKPIDRTRDELVRELARQARIVSDGLREFKTRVFADINAFVDLSAEQYDVKLGGKKGNLTLFSFDGAFKVQIAIAEHMVFDERLQAAKHLIDECIIAWSQGSRDEIKVLVQSAFQTDKEGKINTGRVLALRRLDIRDEKWQNAMLAIGESLQVVGSKEYVRFYERIGTSDQYRPISLDVAAV
;
A
#
# COMPACT_ATOMS: atom_id res chain seq x y z
N MET A 1 6.30 -6.62 29.82
CA MET A 1 5.48 -6.94 31.00
C MET A 1 4.08 -6.44 30.70
N THR A 2 3.20 -7.31 30.24
CA THR A 2 1.78 -7.00 29.96
C THR A 2 1.01 -7.20 31.26
N THR A 3 0.54 -6.12 31.87
CA THR A 3 -0.38 -6.19 33.01
C THR A 3 -1.70 -6.76 32.52
N GLU A 4 -2.03 -7.99 32.95
CA GLU A 4 -3.37 -8.55 32.84
C GLU A 4 -4.32 -7.64 33.62
N ASN A 5 -5.11 -6.85 32.90
CA ASN A 5 -6.10 -5.97 33.50
C ASN A 5 -7.36 -6.81 33.76
N THR A 6 -7.37 -7.53 34.89
CA THR A 6 -8.49 -8.38 35.30
C THR A 6 -9.67 -7.50 35.70
N ILE A 7 -10.68 -7.44 34.84
CA ILE A 7 -11.95 -6.75 35.12
C ILE A 7 -12.67 -7.55 36.23
N PRO A 8 -13.04 -6.94 37.37
CA PRO A 8 -13.77 -7.63 38.44
C PRO A 8 -15.16 -8.09 37.98
N ASP A 9 -15.62 -9.23 38.51
CA ASP A 9 -16.95 -9.76 38.22
C ASP A 9 -18.05 -8.72 38.52
N GLY A 10 -18.97 -8.55 37.57
CA GLY A 10 -20.06 -7.57 37.67
C GLY A 10 -19.69 -6.14 37.26
N TYR A 11 -18.48 -5.91 36.73
CA TYR A 11 -18.04 -4.64 36.15
C TYR A 11 -17.76 -4.81 34.65
N ARG A 12 -17.96 -3.73 33.88
CA ARG A 12 -17.45 -3.61 32.49
C ARG A 12 -16.57 -2.38 32.37
N GLN A 13 -15.54 -2.48 31.53
CA GLN A 13 -14.68 -1.34 31.21
C GLN A 13 -15.28 -0.50 30.07
N ASP A 14 -15.36 0.81 30.25
CA ASP A 14 -15.80 1.74 29.22
C ASP A 14 -14.66 2.15 28.25
N ALA A 15 -14.99 2.95 27.23
CA ALA A 15 -14.02 3.40 26.23
C ALA A 15 -12.92 4.34 26.78
N LYS A 16 -13.10 4.93 27.97
CA LYS A 16 -12.10 5.76 28.66
C LYS A 16 -11.24 4.92 29.61
N GLY A 17 -11.51 3.63 29.71
CA GLY A 17 -10.81 2.70 30.58
C GLY A 17 -11.37 2.60 31.99
N CYS A 18 -12.50 3.27 32.30
CA CYS A 18 -13.13 3.26 33.63
C CYS A 18 -13.94 1.97 33.84
N LEU A 19 -13.90 1.42 35.06
CA LEU A 19 -14.72 0.27 35.44
C LEU A 19 -16.11 0.74 35.92
N VAL A 20 -17.16 0.31 35.24
CA VAL A 20 -18.55 0.65 35.51
C VAL A 20 -19.29 -0.61 35.97
N PRO A 21 -19.99 -0.59 37.13
CA PRO A 21 -20.84 -1.70 37.54
C PRO A 21 -21.91 -1.98 36.49
N GLU A 22 -22.15 -3.25 36.15
CA GLU A 22 -23.12 -3.62 35.11
C GLU A 22 -24.55 -3.16 35.42
N SER A 23 -24.91 -3.06 36.71
CA SER A 23 -26.20 -2.55 37.18
C SER A 23 -26.43 -1.07 36.82
N MET A 24 -25.36 -0.31 36.61
CA MET A 24 -25.40 1.11 36.24
C MET A 24 -25.41 1.33 34.72
N ILE A 25 -25.28 0.27 33.92
CA ILE A 25 -25.35 0.33 32.47
C ILE A 25 -26.80 0.11 32.04
N LYS A 26 -27.34 1.04 31.24
CA LYS A 26 -28.72 0.93 30.75
C LYS A 26 -28.89 -0.40 29.99
N PRO A 27 -30.02 -1.12 30.15
CA PRO A 27 -30.25 -2.39 29.46
C PRO A 27 -30.02 -2.32 27.95
N ILE A 28 -30.48 -1.25 27.28
CA ILE A 28 -30.28 -1.03 25.85
C ILE A 28 -28.80 -0.91 25.45
N ASP A 29 -27.96 -0.34 26.31
CA ASP A 29 -26.54 -0.18 26.04
C ASP A 29 -25.80 -1.51 26.20
N ARG A 30 -26.22 -2.36 27.16
CA ARG A 30 -25.71 -3.74 27.31
C ARG A 30 -26.06 -4.61 26.10
N THR A 31 -27.33 -4.58 25.67
CA THR A 31 -27.77 -5.31 24.47
C THR A 31 -27.04 -4.83 23.22
N ARG A 32 -26.78 -3.52 23.09
CA ARG A 32 -25.99 -2.98 21.98
C ARG A 32 -24.55 -3.49 22.02
N ASP A 33 -23.90 -3.47 23.18
CA ASP A 33 -22.54 -3.99 23.35
C ASP A 33 -22.46 -5.47 22.98
N GLU A 34 -23.41 -6.29 23.43
CA GLU A 34 -23.51 -7.71 23.07
C GLU A 34 -23.67 -7.93 21.56
N LEU A 35 -24.59 -7.18 20.93
CA LEU A 35 -24.80 -7.24 19.48
C LEU A 35 -23.53 -6.88 18.71
N VAL A 36 -22.87 -5.77 19.07
CA VAL A 36 -21.65 -5.31 18.38
C VAL A 36 -20.51 -6.30 18.55
N ARG A 37 -20.33 -6.86 19.75
CA ARG A 37 -19.30 -7.88 20.02
C ARG A 37 -19.53 -9.14 19.21
N GLU A 38 -20.78 -9.60 19.11
CA GLU A 38 -21.11 -10.77 18.32
C GLU A 38 -20.85 -10.53 16.83
N LEU A 39 -21.31 -9.41 16.27
CA LEU A 39 -21.03 -9.06 14.88
C LEU A 39 -19.52 -8.92 14.62
N ALA A 40 -18.76 -8.33 15.54
CA ALA A 40 -17.32 -8.23 15.43
C ALA A 40 -16.63 -9.61 15.45
N ARG A 41 -17.13 -10.54 16.26
CA ARG A 41 -16.64 -11.92 16.31
C ARG A 41 -16.89 -12.64 14.98
N GLN A 42 -18.09 -12.51 14.40
CA GLN A 42 -18.42 -13.07 13.08
C GLN A 42 -17.54 -12.47 11.98
N ALA A 43 -17.37 -11.15 11.98
CA ALA A 43 -16.49 -10.46 11.04
C ALA A 43 -15.03 -10.93 11.14
N ARG A 44 -14.54 -11.21 12.36
CA ARG A 44 -13.20 -11.79 12.57
C ARG A 44 -13.07 -13.16 11.93
N ILE A 45 -14.05 -14.04 12.10
CA ILE A 45 -14.05 -15.38 11.50
C ILE A 45 -13.93 -15.30 9.98
N VAL A 46 -14.75 -14.45 9.34
CA VAL A 46 -14.69 -14.24 7.88
C VAL A 46 -13.34 -13.66 7.46
N SER A 47 -12.81 -12.68 8.21
CA SER A 47 -11.50 -12.08 7.93
C SER A 47 -10.35 -13.09 8.03
N ASP A 48 -10.40 -13.97 9.02
CA ASP A 48 -9.39 -15.01 9.21
C ASP A 48 -9.48 -16.07 8.10
N GLY A 49 -10.69 -16.48 7.72
CA GLY A 49 -10.91 -17.36 6.57
C GLY A 49 -10.41 -16.75 5.25
N LEU A 50 -10.61 -15.45 5.03
CA LEU A 50 -10.08 -14.76 3.85
C LEU A 50 -8.54 -14.70 3.86
N ARG A 51 -7.92 -14.57 5.03
CA ARG A 51 -6.46 -14.60 5.18
C ARG A 51 -5.90 -15.98 4.86
N GLU A 52 -6.51 -17.03 5.38
CA GLU A 52 -6.13 -18.41 5.10
C GLU A 52 -6.29 -18.74 3.61
N PHE A 53 -7.43 -18.38 3.03
CA PHE A 53 -7.70 -18.52 1.60
C PHE A 53 -6.63 -17.82 0.76
N LYS A 54 -6.29 -16.56 1.09
CA LYS A 54 -5.23 -15.81 0.40
C LYS A 54 -3.91 -16.56 0.43
N THR A 55 -3.46 -17.02 1.61
CA THR A 55 -2.19 -17.75 1.76
C THR A 55 -2.17 -19.01 0.91
N ARG A 56 -3.25 -19.80 0.95
CA ARG A 56 -3.38 -21.02 0.16
C ARG A 56 -3.31 -20.76 -1.34
N VAL A 57 -4.04 -19.76 -1.83
CA VAL A 57 -4.04 -19.38 -3.25
C VAL A 57 -2.64 -19.06 -3.76
N PHE A 58 -1.87 -18.26 -3.02
CA PHE A 58 -0.50 -17.94 -3.42
C PHE A 58 0.41 -19.16 -3.39
N ALA A 59 0.27 -20.03 -2.38
CA ALA A 59 1.03 -21.27 -2.31
C ALA A 59 0.74 -22.20 -3.51
N ASP A 60 -0.55 -22.41 -3.82
CA ASP A 60 -1.00 -23.28 -4.91
C ASP A 60 -0.54 -22.75 -6.27
N ILE A 61 -0.66 -21.44 -6.52
CA ILE A 61 -0.21 -20.85 -7.78
C ILE A 61 1.32 -20.89 -7.91
N ASN A 62 2.05 -20.64 -6.82
CA ASN A 62 3.50 -20.74 -6.84
C ASN A 62 3.94 -22.16 -7.19
N ALA A 63 3.36 -23.18 -6.55
CA ALA A 63 3.63 -24.58 -6.86
C ALA A 63 3.28 -24.94 -8.32
N PHE A 64 2.16 -24.43 -8.85
CA PHE A 64 1.79 -24.65 -10.25
C PHE A 64 2.79 -24.03 -11.24
N VAL A 65 3.28 -22.82 -10.96
CA VAL A 65 4.30 -22.16 -11.78
C VAL A 65 5.61 -22.95 -11.76
N ASP A 66 6.03 -23.45 -10.60
CA ASP A 66 7.25 -24.25 -10.48
C ASP A 66 7.12 -25.56 -11.27
N LEU A 67 6.00 -26.27 -11.10
CA LEU A 67 5.69 -27.49 -11.88
C LEU A 67 5.70 -27.23 -13.38
N SER A 68 5.13 -26.11 -13.82
CA SER A 68 5.11 -25.74 -15.25
C SER A 68 6.50 -25.43 -15.78
N ALA A 69 7.37 -24.81 -14.97
CA ALA A 69 8.74 -24.49 -15.36
C ALA A 69 9.62 -25.75 -15.47
N GLU A 70 9.44 -26.69 -14.54
CA GLU A 70 10.11 -27.99 -14.55
C GLU A 70 9.82 -28.78 -15.82
N GLN A 71 8.60 -28.72 -16.37
CA GLN A 71 8.27 -29.39 -17.64
C GLN A 71 9.12 -28.95 -18.84
N TYR A 72 9.67 -27.73 -18.79
CA TYR A 72 10.51 -27.17 -19.85
C TYR A 72 11.99 -27.10 -19.44
N ASP A 73 12.38 -27.73 -18.31
CA ASP A 73 13.73 -27.70 -17.73
C ASP A 73 14.25 -26.26 -17.48
N VAL A 74 13.32 -25.32 -17.21
CA VAL A 74 13.63 -23.92 -16.90
C VAL A 74 13.47 -23.70 -15.40
N LYS A 75 14.50 -23.15 -14.75
CA LYS A 75 14.38 -22.62 -13.39
C LYS A 75 13.92 -21.16 -13.46
N LEU A 76 12.65 -20.91 -13.15
CA LEU A 76 12.15 -19.55 -12.94
C LEU A 76 12.70 -19.00 -11.62
N GLY A 77 13.92 -18.45 -11.64
CA GLY A 77 14.50 -17.74 -10.50
C GLY A 77 13.91 -16.34 -10.33
N GLY A 78 13.54 -15.97 -9.10
CA GLY A 78 13.17 -14.59 -8.73
C GLY A 78 11.74 -14.40 -8.22
N LYS A 79 11.37 -13.15 -7.91
CA LYS A 79 9.98 -12.77 -7.58
C LYS A 79 9.13 -12.94 -8.84
N LYS A 80 8.25 -13.94 -8.84
CA LYS A 80 7.36 -14.28 -9.96
C LYS A 80 6.52 -13.06 -10.33
N GLY A 81 6.68 -12.54 -11.55
CA GLY A 81 6.00 -11.31 -11.99
C GLY A 81 4.48 -11.44 -12.08
N ASN A 82 3.83 -10.41 -12.63
CA ASN A 82 2.39 -10.45 -12.89
C ASN A 82 2.05 -11.64 -13.79
N LEU A 83 1.02 -12.41 -13.44
CA LEU A 83 0.59 -13.57 -14.23
C LEU A 83 -0.92 -13.68 -14.28
N THR A 84 -1.43 -14.30 -15.35
CA THR A 84 -2.86 -14.64 -15.48
C THR A 84 -2.99 -16.13 -15.81
N LEU A 85 -3.79 -16.85 -15.03
CA LEU A 85 -4.19 -18.23 -15.30
C LEU A 85 -5.64 -18.23 -15.78
N PHE A 86 -5.94 -19.10 -16.74
CA PHE A 86 -7.30 -19.36 -17.21
C PHE A 86 -7.66 -20.81 -16.87
N SER A 87 -8.93 -21.08 -16.58
CA SER A 87 -9.44 -22.45 -16.64
C SER A 87 -9.37 -22.95 -18.08
N PHE A 88 -9.34 -24.27 -18.25
CA PHE A 88 -9.20 -24.89 -19.58
C PHE A 88 -10.31 -24.47 -20.55
N ASP A 89 -11.55 -24.34 -20.06
CA ASP A 89 -12.71 -23.85 -20.81
C ASP A 89 -12.80 -22.32 -20.91
N GLY A 90 -11.90 -21.60 -20.21
CA GLY A 90 -11.91 -20.15 -20.10
C GLY A 90 -13.09 -19.57 -19.32
N ALA A 91 -13.85 -20.37 -18.56
CA ALA A 91 -14.93 -19.87 -17.71
C ALA A 91 -14.42 -19.00 -16.56
N PHE A 92 -13.20 -19.28 -16.06
CA PHE A 92 -12.59 -18.57 -14.95
C PHE A 92 -11.21 -18.07 -15.32
N LYS A 93 -10.81 -16.96 -14.69
CA LYS A 93 -9.41 -16.52 -14.68
C LYS A 93 -8.98 -16.01 -13.31
N VAL A 94 -7.71 -16.23 -13.00
CA VAL A 94 -7.04 -15.73 -11.81
C VAL A 94 -5.89 -14.83 -12.23
N GLN A 95 -5.80 -13.64 -11.65
CA GLN A 95 -4.75 -12.68 -11.95
C GLN A 95 -3.94 -12.37 -10.69
N ILE A 96 -2.63 -12.56 -10.77
CA ILE A 96 -1.67 -12.09 -9.77
C ILE A 96 -1.04 -10.80 -10.26
N ALA A 97 -1.03 -9.80 -9.39
CA ALA A 97 -0.29 -8.57 -9.58
C ALA A 97 0.64 -8.31 -8.40
N ILE A 98 1.89 -7.98 -8.68
CA ILE A 98 2.86 -7.54 -7.68
C ILE A 98 3.06 -6.04 -7.84
N ALA A 99 2.76 -5.28 -6.79
CA ALA A 99 3.11 -3.86 -6.73
C ALA A 99 4.31 -3.68 -5.82
N GLU A 100 5.38 -3.09 -6.37
CA GLU A 100 6.56 -2.72 -5.60
C GLU A 100 6.29 -1.43 -4.83
N HIS A 101 6.68 -1.42 -3.57
CA HIS A 101 6.73 -0.22 -2.76
C HIS A 101 8.13 0.37 -2.84
N MET A 102 8.24 1.49 -3.54
CA MET A 102 9.47 2.25 -3.66
C MET A 102 9.51 3.35 -2.60
N VAL A 103 10.65 3.51 -1.96
CA VAL A 103 10.96 4.67 -1.14
C VAL A 103 12.25 5.30 -1.63
N PHE A 104 12.45 6.54 -1.22
CA PHE A 104 13.66 7.29 -1.51
C PHE A 104 14.62 7.17 -0.34
N ASP A 105 15.89 6.94 -0.65
CA ASP A 105 16.98 6.95 0.32
C ASP A 105 17.54 8.37 0.57
N GLU A 106 18.64 8.48 1.31
CA GLU A 106 19.29 9.75 1.66
C GLU A 106 19.74 10.59 0.45
N ARG A 107 19.95 9.96 -0.72
CA ARG A 107 20.37 10.68 -1.94
C ARG A 107 19.32 11.67 -2.43
N LEU A 108 18.05 11.51 -2.02
CA LEU A 108 17.01 12.50 -2.30
C LEU A 108 17.29 13.85 -1.62
N GLN A 109 17.91 13.85 -0.43
CA GLN A 109 18.32 15.09 0.24
C GLN A 109 19.49 15.75 -0.48
N ALA A 110 20.44 14.96 -0.98
CA ALA A 110 21.54 15.48 -1.81
C ALA A 110 21.02 16.11 -3.10
N ALA A 111 20.06 15.46 -3.77
CA ALA A 111 19.42 16.02 -4.95
C ALA A 111 18.66 17.32 -4.67
N LYS A 112 17.95 17.41 -3.54
CA LYS A 112 17.29 18.65 -3.10
C LYS A 112 18.31 19.79 -2.97
N HIS A 113 19.46 19.52 -2.34
CA HIS A 113 20.50 20.52 -2.16
C HIS A 113 21.03 21.04 -3.51
N LEU A 114 21.30 20.14 -4.46
CA LEU A 114 21.71 20.51 -5.83
C LEU A 114 20.65 21.35 -6.57
N ILE A 115 19.37 20.99 -6.43
CA ILE A 115 18.25 21.77 -7.00
C ILE A 115 18.19 23.17 -6.39
N ASP A 116 18.31 23.27 -5.06
CA ASP A 116 18.31 24.56 -4.35
C ASP A 116 19.45 25.47 -4.84
N GLU A 117 20.66 24.91 -5.04
CA GLU A 117 21.79 25.66 -5.61
C GLU A 117 21.51 26.17 -7.03
N CYS A 118 20.94 25.34 -7.89
CA CYS A 118 20.58 25.73 -9.26
C CYS A 118 19.59 26.90 -9.26
N ILE A 119 18.55 26.77 -8.44
CA ILE A 119 17.50 27.78 -8.28
C ILE A 119 18.09 29.11 -7.79
N ILE A 120 18.95 29.06 -6.76
CA ILE A 120 19.60 30.25 -6.22
C ILE A 120 20.43 30.92 -7.31
N ALA A 121 21.24 30.16 -8.06
CA ALA A 121 22.05 30.66 -9.15
C ALA A 121 21.20 31.31 -10.25
N TRP A 122 20.12 30.67 -10.69
CA TRP A 122 19.23 31.22 -11.74
C TRP A 122 18.40 32.41 -11.28
N SER A 123 18.14 32.52 -9.97
CA SER A 123 17.41 33.65 -9.39
C SER A 123 18.28 34.89 -9.13
N GLN A 124 19.60 34.80 -9.35
CA GLN A 124 20.49 35.96 -9.22
C GLN A 124 20.07 37.07 -10.19
N GLY A 125 19.95 38.29 -9.67
CA GLY A 125 19.47 39.45 -10.44
C GLY A 125 17.94 39.54 -10.60
N SER A 126 17.17 38.55 -10.12
CA SER A 126 15.71 38.66 -10.05
C SER A 126 15.26 39.56 -8.91
N ARG A 127 14.02 40.06 -8.99
CA ARG A 127 13.38 40.81 -7.89
C ARG A 127 13.20 39.89 -6.67
N ASP A 128 13.24 40.48 -5.48
CA ASP A 128 13.17 39.71 -4.22
C ASP A 128 11.84 38.97 -4.07
N GLU A 129 10.74 39.52 -4.60
CA GLU A 129 9.44 38.85 -4.63
C GLU A 129 9.48 37.57 -5.48
N ILE A 130 10.23 37.56 -6.59
CA ILE A 130 10.39 36.37 -7.45
C ILE A 130 11.24 35.32 -6.74
N LYS A 131 12.32 35.73 -6.06
CA LYS A 131 13.16 34.80 -5.29
C LYS A 131 12.34 34.09 -4.20
N VAL A 132 11.50 34.83 -3.48
CA VAL A 132 10.63 34.28 -2.43
C VAL A 132 9.60 33.30 -3.00
N LEU A 133 8.96 33.62 -4.13
CA LEU A 133 8.00 32.73 -4.78
C LEU A 133 8.66 31.43 -5.26
N VAL A 134 9.85 31.52 -5.85
CA VAL A 134 10.58 30.34 -6.33
C VAL A 134 11.04 29.49 -5.15
N GLN A 135 11.62 30.06 -4.09
CA GLN A 135 12.00 29.31 -2.89
C GLN A 135 10.80 28.66 -2.18
N SER A 136 9.67 29.37 -2.07
CA SER A 136 8.45 28.83 -1.47
C SER A 136 7.87 27.67 -2.28
N ALA A 137 8.00 27.71 -3.61
CA ALA A 137 7.55 26.62 -4.46
C ALA A 137 8.28 25.30 -4.14
N PHE A 138 9.51 25.31 -3.64
CA PHE A 138 10.27 24.09 -3.33
C PHE A 138 10.34 23.74 -1.83
N GLN A 139 9.53 24.39 -1.00
CA GLN A 139 9.44 24.03 0.42
C GLN A 139 8.91 22.61 0.62
N THR A 140 9.47 21.93 1.62
CA THR A 140 9.02 20.63 2.14
C THR A 140 7.59 20.73 2.67
N ASP A 141 6.90 19.60 2.76
CA ASP A 141 5.57 19.59 3.36
C ASP A 141 5.60 19.98 4.87
N LYS A 142 4.42 20.04 5.49
CA LYS A 142 4.25 20.46 6.89
C LYS A 142 5.00 19.58 7.90
N GLU A 143 5.46 18.39 7.50
CA GLU A 143 6.25 17.48 8.34
C GLU A 143 7.76 17.55 8.04
N GLY A 144 8.19 18.46 7.17
CA GLY A 144 9.59 18.55 6.72
C GLY A 144 9.97 17.45 5.72
N LYS A 145 9.01 16.69 5.18
CA LYS A 145 9.27 15.63 4.21
C LYS A 145 9.28 16.19 2.78
N ILE A 146 10.13 15.59 1.97
CA ILE A 146 10.24 15.92 0.55
C ILE A 146 9.00 15.38 -0.17
N ASN A 147 8.30 16.26 -0.90
CA ASN A 147 7.18 15.83 -1.73
C ASN A 147 7.70 15.10 -2.97
N THR A 148 7.74 13.77 -2.86
CA THR A 148 8.29 12.86 -3.89
C THR A 148 7.61 13.01 -5.25
N GLY A 149 6.29 13.22 -5.27
CA GLY A 149 5.54 13.46 -6.51
C GLY A 149 5.99 14.71 -7.25
N ARG A 150 6.29 15.79 -6.52
CA ARG A 150 6.81 17.04 -7.10
C ARG A 150 8.24 16.87 -7.59
N VAL A 151 9.09 16.17 -6.83
CA VAL A 151 10.48 15.90 -7.24
C VAL A 151 10.53 15.05 -8.51
N LEU A 152 9.71 14.01 -8.61
CA LEU A 152 9.59 13.20 -9.83
C LEU A 152 9.08 14.01 -11.03
N ALA A 153 8.25 15.03 -10.82
CA ALA A 153 7.79 15.91 -11.89
C ALA A 153 8.92 16.77 -12.48
N LEU A 154 9.93 17.15 -11.69
CA LEU A 154 11.09 17.92 -12.17
C LEU A 154 11.91 17.17 -13.21
N ARG A 155 11.95 15.84 -13.12
CA ARG A 155 12.63 14.97 -14.09
C ARG A 155 12.06 15.04 -15.50
N ARG A 156 10.88 15.65 -15.68
CA ARG A 156 10.25 15.84 -16.99
C ARG A 156 10.73 17.12 -17.69
N LEU A 157 11.43 18.00 -16.98
CA LEU A 157 11.96 19.24 -17.52
C LEU A 157 13.29 18.97 -18.23
N ASP A 158 13.36 19.34 -19.51
CA ASP A 158 14.59 19.25 -20.30
C ASP A 158 15.48 20.46 -20.03
N ILE A 159 16.18 20.42 -18.89
CA ILE A 159 17.15 21.44 -18.49
C ILE A 159 18.55 20.87 -18.64
N ARG A 160 19.42 21.61 -19.35
CA ARG A 160 20.77 21.18 -19.75
C ARG A 160 21.88 21.56 -18.77
N ASP A 161 21.53 22.22 -17.67
CA ASP A 161 22.49 22.60 -16.64
C ASP A 161 23.10 21.35 -15.99
N GLU A 162 24.42 21.35 -15.82
CA GLU A 162 25.17 20.18 -15.34
C GLU A 162 24.82 19.82 -13.89
N LYS A 163 24.64 20.81 -13.01
CA LYS A 163 24.21 20.56 -11.62
C LYS A 163 22.77 20.05 -11.58
N TRP A 164 21.91 20.58 -12.44
CA TRP A 164 20.54 20.09 -12.58
C TRP A 164 20.51 18.62 -13.01
N GLN A 165 21.30 18.26 -14.03
CA GLN A 165 21.40 16.87 -14.50
C GLN A 165 21.92 15.94 -13.40
N ASN A 166 22.92 16.36 -12.63
CA ASN A 166 23.41 15.60 -11.47
C ASN A 166 22.34 15.42 -10.39
N ALA A 167 21.51 16.44 -10.15
CA ALA A 167 20.38 16.31 -9.23
C ALA A 167 19.33 15.30 -9.73
N MET A 168 19.02 15.31 -11.04
CA MET A 168 18.09 14.36 -11.65
C MET A 168 18.62 12.93 -11.62
N LEU A 169 19.93 12.75 -11.80
CA LEU A 169 20.62 11.46 -11.64
C LEU A 169 20.47 10.94 -10.21
N ALA A 170 20.82 11.77 -9.21
CA ALA A 170 20.70 11.41 -7.80
C ALA A 170 19.26 11.03 -7.40
N ILE A 171 18.24 11.72 -7.93
CA ILE A 171 16.83 11.33 -7.76
C ILE A 171 16.56 9.94 -8.33
N GLY A 172 17.07 9.65 -9.53
CA GLY A 172 16.90 8.34 -10.16
C GLY A 172 17.52 7.21 -9.34
N GLU A 173 18.73 7.42 -8.83
CA GLU A 173 19.48 6.43 -8.05
C GLU A 173 18.98 6.29 -6.60
N SER A 174 18.29 7.30 -6.09
CA SER A 174 17.72 7.28 -4.74
C SER A 174 16.50 6.36 -4.59
N LEU A 175 15.95 5.85 -5.70
CA LEU A 175 14.80 4.94 -5.68
C LEU A 175 15.22 3.54 -5.23
N GLN A 176 14.65 3.10 -4.11
CA GLN A 176 14.88 1.76 -3.56
C GLN A 176 13.55 1.03 -3.39
N VAL A 177 13.49 -0.23 -3.82
CA VAL A 177 12.34 -1.11 -3.55
C VAL A 177 12.47 -1.65 -2.13
N VAL A 178 11.64 -1.17 -1.21
CA VAL A 178 11.64 -1.62 0.20
C VAL A 178 10.64 -2.70 0.51
N GLY A 179 9.75 -3.00 -0.43
CA GLY A 179 8.79 -4.08 -0.27
C GLY A 179 8.01 -4.34 -1.54
N SER A 180 7.25 -5.43 -1.54
CA SER A 180 6.31 -5.74 -2.61
C SER A 180 5.02 -6.24 -1.98
N LYS A 181 3.88 -5.81 -2.51
CA LYS A 181 2.57 -6.28 -2.11
C LYS A 181 1.96 -7.07 -3.24
N GLU A 182 1.61 -8.31 -2.94
CA GLU A 182 0.98 -9.23 -3.88
C GLU A 182 -0.54 -9.14 -3.75
N TYR A 183 -1.19 -9.06 -4.90
CA TYR A 183 -2.62 -8.99 -5.07
C TYR A 183 -3.07 -10.15 -5.94
N VAL A 184 -4.18 -10.77 -5.56
CA VAL A 184 -4.86 -11.77 -6.39
C VAL A 184 -6.28 -11.29 -6.70
N ARG A 185 -6.72 -11.50 -7.93
CA ARG A 185 -8.08 -11.18 -8.39
C ARG A 185 -8.66 -12.38 -9.11
N PHE A 186 -9.94 -12.64 -8.87
CA PHE A 186 -10.69 -13.75 -9.45
C PHE A 186 -11.80 -13.21 -10.32
N TYR A 187 -12.05 -13.90 -11.44
CA TYR A 187 -13.09 -13.51 -12.36
C TYR A 187 -13.80 -14.72 -12.97
N GLU A 188 -15.06 -14.49 -13.33
CA GLU A 188 -15.91 -15.42 -14.06
C GLU A 188 -16.33 -14.80 -15.39
N ARG A 189 -16.39 -15.60 -16.45
CA ARG A 189 -16.77 -15.18 -17.80
C ARG A 189 -18.26 -14.86 -17.88
N ILE A 190 -18.61 -13.79 -18.58
CA ILE A 190 -20.01 -13.40 -18.77
C ILE A 190 -20.56 -14.13 -20.00
N GLY A 191 -21.30 -15.21 -19.77
CA GLY A 191 -21.89 -16.03 -20.83
C GLY A 191 -20.84 -16.54 -21.81
N THR A 192 -21.10 -16.38 -23.11
CA THR A 192 -20.16 -16.75 -24.19
C THR A 192 -19.28 -15.59 -24.66
N SER A 193 -19.27 -14.46 -23.95
CA SER A 193 -18.50 -13.27 -24.34
C SER A 193 -17.04 -13.36 -23.87
N ASP A 194 -16.19 -12.47 -24.37
CA ASP A 194 -14.81 -12.32 -23.86
C ASP A 194 -14.70 -11.41 -22.63
N GLN A 195 -15.84 -11.03 -22.04
CA GLN A 195 -15.88 -10.20 -20.84
C GLN A 195 -15.89 -11.06 -19.58
N TYR A 196 -15.24 -10.53 -18.53
CA TYR A 196 -15.11 -11.19 -17.24
C TYR A 196 -15.59 -10.28 -16.13
N ARG A 197 -16.44 -10.82 -15.25
CA ARG A 197 -16.92 -10.14 -14.04
C ARG A 197 -16.02 -10.51 -12.86
N PRO A 198 -15.62 -9.55 -12.01
CA PRO A 198 -14.86 -9.85 -10.80
C PRO A 198 -15.72 -10.65 -9.82
N ILE A 199 -15.13 -11.69 -9.23
CA ILE A 199 -15.68 -12.37 -8.06
C ILE A 199 -15.17 -11.60 -6.83
N SER A 200 -16.01 -10.73 -6.28
CA SER A 200 -15.63 -9.88 -5.14
C SER A 200 -15.54 -10.70 -3.85
N LEU A 201 -14.46 -10.48 -3.10
CA LEU A 201 -14.30 -10.97 -1.73
C LEU A 201 -14.38 -9.81 -0.71
N ASP A 202 -14.75 -8.61 -1.16
CA ASP A 202 -14.99 -7.45 -0.33
C ASP A 202 -16.46 -7.38 0.06
N VAL A 203 -16.74 -7.39 1.36
CA VAL A 203 -18.09 -7.36 1.94
C VAL A 203 -18.91 -6.16 1.46
N ALA A 204 -18.27 -5.03 1.16
CA ALA A 204 -18.99 -3.85 0.65
C ALA A 204 -19.45 -3.97 -0.81
N ALA A 205 -18.87 -4.92 -1.56
CA ALA A 205 -19.11 -5.11 -2.99
C ALA A 205 -19.83 -6.43 -3.32
N VAL A 206 -20.26 -7.19 -2.31
CA VAL A 206 -21.04 -8.43 -2.43
C VAL A 206 -22.51 -8.16 -2.15
#